data_AF-A0A2T4LNM4-F1
#
_entry.id   AF-A0A2T4LNM4-F1
#
_cell.length_a   1.000
_cell.length_b   1.000
_cell.length_c   1.000
_cell.angle_alpha   90.00
_cell.angle_beta   90.00
_cell.angle_gamma   90.00
#
_symmetry.space_group_name_H-M   'P 1'
#
loop_
_entity.id
_entity.type
_entity.pdbx_description
1 polymer ?
#
loop_
_entity_poly.entity_id
_entity_poly.type
_entity_poly.pdbx_seq_one_letter_code
_entity_poly.pdbx_strand_id
1 'polypeptide(L)' 'MSKLFIPYIMGNSSFIQNLKMLSEAGADIVEIGVPFSDPVADGPVIMDAGKKAIEEGISVNYILEQLTQHKA' A
#
# COMPACT_ATOMS: atom_id res chain seq x y z
N MET A 1 -21.72 5.11 -17.20
CA MET A 1 -20.32 5.11 -16.72
C MET A 1 -20.15 3.92 -15.81
N SER A 2 -19.08 3.13 -15.94
CA SER A 2 -18.70 2.17 -14.90
C SER A 2 -18.20 2.93 -13.68
N LYS A 3 -18.42 2.37 -12.48
CA LYS A 3 -17.81 2.88 -11.26
C LYS A 3 -16.36 2.42 -11.22
N LEU A 4 -15.47 3.23 -10.66
CA LEU A 4 -14.09 2.84 -10.42
C LEU A 4 -13.99 1.91 -9.21
N PHE A 5 -13.16 0.88 -9.31
CA PHE A 5 -12.71 0.06 -8.21
C PHE A 5 -11.33 0.54 -7.75
N ILE A 6 -11.30 1.15 -6.55
CA ILE A 6 -10.09 1.77 -5.99
C ILE A 6 -9.79 1.12 -4.62
N PRO A 7 -9.06 0.00 -4.58
CA PRO A 7 -8.60 -0.61 -3.33
C PRO A 7 -7.44 0.17 -2.70
N TYR A 8 -7.45 0.20 -1.36
CA TYR A 8 -6.33 0.67 -0.53
C TYR A 8 -5.56 -0.51 0.06
N ILE A 9 -4.23 -0.44 0.03
CA ILE A 9 -3.32 -1.34 0.73
C ILE A 9 -2.28 -0.56 1.53
N MET A 10 -1.91 -1.04 2.71
CA MET A 10 -0.75 -0.52 3.42
C MET A 10 0.53 -1.00 2.72
N GLY A 11 1.48 -0.08 2.50
CA GLY A 11 2.83 -0.43 2.08
C GLY A 11 3.49 -1.30 3.14
N ASN A 12 3.79 -2.55 2.79
CA ASN A 12 4.49 -3.52 3.61
C ASN A 12 5.49 -4.31 2.74
N SER A 13 6.22 -5.27 3.31
CA SER A 13 7.18 -6.10 2.58
C SER A 13 6.59 -6.87 1.37
N SER A 14 5.27 -7.08 1.32
CA SER A 14 4.57 -7.85 0.27
C SER A 14 3.76 -6.97 -0.70
N PHE A 15 3.84 -5.64 -0.61
CA PHE A 15 2.91 -4.75 -1.31
C PHE A 15 2.98 -4.85 -2.84
N ILE A 16 4.13 -5.17 -3.42
CA ILE A 16 4.27 -5.39 -4.87
C ILE A 16 3.45 -6.60 -5.33
N GLN A 17 3.43 -7.68 -4.55
CA GLN A 17 2.61 -8.85 -4.85
C GLN A 17 1.12 -8.50 -4.79
N ASN A 18 0.72 -7.76 -3.75
CA ASN A 18 -0.66 -7.29 -3.59
C ASN A 18 -1.07 -6.36 -4.74
N LEU A 19 -0.20 -5.44 -5.14
CA LEU A 19 -0.43 -4.52 -6.26
C LEU A 19 -0.69 -5.28 -7.57
N LYS A 20 0.14 -6.29 -7.88
CA LYS A 20 -0.03 -7.13 -9.08
C LYS A 20 -1.34 -7.92 -9.03
N MET A 21 -1.65 -8.52 -7.89
CA MET A 21 -2.91 -9.24 -7.69
C MET A 21 -4.13 -8.34 -7.88
N LEU A 22 -4.12 -7.13 -7.31
CA LEU A 22 -5.23 -6.18 -7.44
C LEU A 22 -5.39 -5.68 -8.88
N SER A 23 -4.27 -5.47 -9.58
CA SER A 23 -4.28 -5.15 -11.02
C SER A 23 -4.95 -6.26 -11.84
N GLU A 24 -4.55 -7.52 -11.62
CA GLU A 24 -5.16 -8.69 -12.27
C GLU A 24 -6.65 -8.87 -11.89
N ALA A 25 -7.03 -8.47 -10.68
CA ALA A 25 -8.41 -8.50 -10.19
C ALA A 25 -9.28 -7.34 -10.74
N GLY A 26 -8.72 -6.44 -11.55
CA GLY A 26 -9.46 -5.36 -12.21
C GLY A 26 -9.55 -4.06 -11.41
N ALA A 27 -8.59 -3.78 -10.52
CA ALA A 27 -8.47 -2.47 -9.90
C ALA A 27 -8.14 -1.40 -10.96
N ASP A 28 -8.93 -0.32 -10.99
CA ASP A 28 -8.67 0.82 -11.88
C ASP A 28 -7.50 1.68 -11.35
N ILE A 29 -7.41 1.81 -10.02
CA ILE A 29 -6.37 2.54 -9.29
C ILE A 29 -6.08 1.78 -8.00
N VAL A 30 -4.83 1.68 -7.58
CA VAL A 30 -4.48 1.14 -6.26
C VAL A 30 -3.87 2.24 -5.41
N GLU A 31 -4.45 2.47 -4.23
CA GLU A 31 -3.89 3.38 -3.24
C GLU A 31 -2.91 2.63 -2.35
N ILE A 32 -1.67 3.14 -2.28
CA ILE A 32 -0.61 2.56 -1.44
C ILE A 32 -0.38 3.50 -0.26
N GLY A 33 -0.74 3.05 0.93
CA GLY A 33 -0.47 3.75 2.17
C GLY A 33 1.02 3.75 2.49
N VAL A 34 1.56 4.92 2.84
CA VAL A 34 2.89 5.02 3.44
C VAL A 34 2.70 4.93 4.96
N PRO A 35 3.37 3.97 5.65
CA PRO A 35 3.22 3.85 7.09
C PRO A 35 3.72 5.11 7.81
N PHE A 36 2.96 5.57 8.80
CA PHE A 36 3.22 6.81 9.53
C PHE A 36 3.18 6.58 11.05
N SER A 37 4.11 7.20 11.78
CA SER A 37 4.28 6.97 13.21
C SER A 37 3.19 7.59 14.09
N ASP A 38 2.43 8.55 13.55
CA ASP A 38 1.34 9.24 14.26
C ASP A 38 0.02 9.24 13.44
N PRO A 39 -0.60 8.07 13.20
CA PRO A 39 -1.73 7.91 12.27
C PRO A 39 -3.08 8.29 12.91
N VAL A 40 -3.22 9.52 13.40
CA VAL A 40 -4.40 9.98 14.16
C VAL A 40 -5.72 10.01 13.37
N ALA A 41 -5.64 10.00 12.03
CA ALA A 41 -6.80 10.03 11.15
C ALA A 41 -7.31 8.63 10.76
N ASP A 42 -6.52 7.59 11.04
CA ASP A 42 -6.79 6.24 10.57
C ASP A 42 -7.58 5.41 11.60
N GLY A 43 -8.38 4.47 11.10
CA GLY A 43 -9.06 3.48 11.94
C GLY A 43 -8.10 2.42 12.48
N PRO A 44 -8.50 1.65 13.51
CA PRO A 44 -7.63 0.71 14.22
C PRO A 44 -6.98 -0.35 13.32
N VAL A 45 -7.66 -0.76 12.24
CA VAL A 45 -7.12 -1.73 11.26
C VAL A 45 -5.95 -1.15 10.47
N ILE A 46 -6.07 0.10 10.01
CA ILE A 46 -5.01 0.77 9.24
C ILE A 46 -3.86 1.15 10.17
N MET A 47 -4.16 1.60 11.40
CA MET A 47 -3.13 1.87 12.41
C MET A 47 -2.30 0.62 12.73
N ASP A 48 -2.92 -0.55 12.91
CA ASP A 48 -2.20 -1.81 13.18
C ASP A 48 -1.35 -2.25 11.97
N ALA A 49 -1.88 -2.13 10.74
CA ALA A 49 -1.12 -2.42 9.53
C ALA A 49 0.09 -1.49 9.38
N GLY A 50 -0.10 -0.18 9.63
CA GLY A 50 0.97 0.81 9.59
C GLY A 50 2.04 0.54 10.64
N LYS A 51 1.64 0.21 11.87
CA LYS A 51 2.58 -0.15 12.94
C LYS A 51 3.45 -1.36 12.55
N LYS A 52 2.85 -2.43 12.04
CA LYS A 52 3.58 -3.62 11.56
C LYS A 52 4.57 -3.27 10.45
N ALA A 53 4.15 -2.44 9.49
CA ALA A 53 5.03 -2.00 8.42
C ALA A 53 6.21 -1.15 8.95
N ILE A 54 6.02 -0.32 9.97
CA ILE A 54 7.12 0.42 10.63
C ILE A 54 8.07 -0.55 11.33
N GLU A 55 7.54 -1.55 12.03
CA GLU A 55 8.35 -2.60 12.69
C GLU A 55 9.17 -3.42 11.68
N GLU A 56 8.67 -3.59 10.45
CA GLU A 56 9.38 -4.19 9.31
C GLU A 56 10.40 -3.24 8.63
N GLY A 57 10.51 -1.98 9.05
CA GLY A 57 11.43 -0.99 8.48
C GLY A 57 10.96 -0.37 7.16
N ILE A 58 9.67 -0.47 6.86
CA ILE A 58 9.09 0.07 5.62
C ILE A 58 9.07 1.60 5.68
N SER A 59 9.54 2.23 4.61
CA SER A 59 9.60 3.68 4.46
C SER A 59 9.11 4.12 3.09
N VAL A 60 8.83 5.41 2.92
CA VAL A 60 8.49 5.99 1.61
C VAL A 60 9.57 5.71 0.56
N ASN A 61 10.85 5.76 0.96
CA ASN A 61 11.97 5.48 0.06
C ASN A 61 11.96 4.03 -0.43
N TYR A 62 11.73 3.08 0.49
CA TYR A 62 11.58 1.67 0.14
C TYR A 62 10.41 1.46 -0.85
N ILE A 63 9.25 2.06 -0.58
CA ILE A 63 8.07 1.96 -1.46
C ILE A 63 8.39 2.49 -2.86
N LEU A 64 8.96 3.69 -2.96
CA LEU A 64 9.30 4.31 -4.25
C LEU A 64 10.39 3.52 -5.01
N GLU A 65 11.38 2.97 -4.30
CA GLU A 65 12.40 2.12 -4.89
C GLU A 65 11.79 0.84 -5.48
N GLN A 66 10.96 0.14 -4.70
CA GLN A 66 10.27 -1.08 -5.16
C GLN A 66 9.36 -0.80 -6.35
N LEU A 67 8.61 0.30 -6.36
CA LEU A 67 7.80 0.71 -7.51
C LEU A 67 8.66 1.00 -8.75
N THR A 68 9.82 1.64 -8.55
CA THR A 68 10.76 1.94 -9.65
C THR A 68 11.33 0.65 -10.25
N GLN A 69 11.73 -0.31 -9.40
CA GLN A 69 12.28 -1.60 -9.84
C GLN A 69 11.26 -2.48 -10.59
N HIS A 70 9.98 -2.31 -10.30
CA HIS A 70 8.88 -3.11 -10.88
C HIS A 70 8.02 -2.35 -11.89
N LYS A 71 8.51 -1.19 -12.36
CA LYS A 71 7.84 -0.40 -13.40
C LYS A 71 7.94 -1.16 -14.73
N ALA A 72 6.79 -1.54 -15.29
CA ALA A 72 6.68 -2.09 -16.64
C ALA A 72 6.86 -1.00 -17.70
#